data_AF-A0AAD4FPX4-F1
#
_entry.id   AF-A0AAD4FPX4-F1
#
_cell.length_a   1.000
_cell.length_b   1.000
_cell.length_c   1.000
_cell.angle_alpha   90.00
_cell.angle_beta   90.00
_cell.angle_gamma   90.00
#
_symmetry.space_group_name_H-M   'P 1'
#
loop_
_entity.id
_entity.type
_entity.pdbx_description
1 polymer ?
#
loop_
_entity_poly.entity_id
_entity_poly.type
_entity_poly.pdbx_seq_one_letter_code
_entity_poly.pdbx_strand_id
1 'polypeptide(L)'
;MTQENGQLDNSVIATLKNKDHSALSEQLDSLSCTHTDIIELLAEYQVLSEQDDDEKFDTWYDALCKEQLTVLKAFEIMRAHYEQS
;
A
#
# COMPACT_ATOMS: atom_id res chain seq x y z
N MET A 1 12.85 22.22 -21.64
CA MET A 1 11.99 22.56 -20.49
C MET A 1 11.06 21.38 -20.32
N THR A 2 11.39 20.48 -19.40
CA THR A 2 10.66 19.21 -19.22
C THR A 2 9.62 19.43 -18.13
N GLN A 3 8.34 19.44 -18.52
CA GLN A 3 7.22 19.35 -17.59
C GLN A 3 6.89 17.86 -17.43
N GLU A 4 7.45 17.23 -16.40
CA GLU A 4 7.04 15.90 -15.94
C GLU A 4 6.02 16.11 -14.83
N ASN A 5 4.73 16.06 -15.19
CA ASN A 5 3.63 16.11 -14.24
C ASN A 5 2.66 14.96 -14.53
N GLY A 6 2.63 13.97 -13.63
CA GLY A 6 1.37 13.37 -13.21
C GLY A 6 0.81 12.15 -13.96
N GLN A 7 1.63 11.28 -14.54
CA GLN A 7 1.15 9.94 -14.90
C GLN A 7 1.90 8.89 -14.08
N LEU A 8 1.34 8.55 -12.90
CA LEU A 8 1.64 7.28 -12.26
C LEU A 8 1.42 6.18 -13.30
N ASP A 9 2.51 5.51 -13.62
CA ASP A 9 2.65 4.64 -14.77
C ASP A 9 1.65 3.47 -14.68
N ASN A 10 0.66 3.50 -15.58
CA ASN A 10 -0.43 2.53 -15.65
C ASN A 10 0.08 1.10 -15.94
N SER A 11 1.36 0.94 -16.30
CA SER A 11 1.99 -0.37 -16.46
C SER A 11 2.26 -1.04 -15.11
N VAL A 12 2.45 -0.29 -14.02
CA VAL A 12 2.62 -0.87 -12.68
C VAL A 12 1.30 -1.49 -12.21
N ILE A 13 0.19 -0.79 -12.43
CA ILE A 13 -1.17 -1.30 -12.16
C ILE A 13 -1.49 -2.50 -13.05
N ALA A 14 -1.09 -2.47 -14.33
CA ALA A 14 -1.29 -3.59 -15.26
C ALA A 14 -0.46 -4.84 -14.94
N THR A 15 0.76 -4.66 -14.42
CA THR A 15 1.63 -5.76 -13.96
C THR A 15 1.10 -6.37 -12.67
N LEU A 16 0.61 -5.56 -11.74
CA LEU A 16 -0.10 -6.04 -10.54
C LEU A 16 -1.33 -6.88 -10.93
N LYS A 17 -2.03 -6.55 -12.02
CA LYS A 17 -3.24 -7.26 -12.46
C LYS A 17 -3.00 -8.67 -13.04
N ASN A 18 -1.77 -9.04 -13.44
CA ASN A 18 -1.52 -10.21 -14.29
C ASN A 18 -1.06 -11.49 -13.56
N LYS A 19 -0.61 -11.42 -12.31
CA LYS A 19 -0.16 -12.59 -11.53
C LYS A 19 -1.12 -12.86 -10.36
N ASP A 20 -2.30 -13.41 -10.63
CA ASP A 20 -3.21 -13.92 -9.58
C ASP A 20 -3.72 -12.89 -8.53
N HIS A 21 -3.79 -11.60 -8.87
CA HIS A 21 -4.28 -10.55 -7.96
C HIS A 21 -5.80 -10.35 -8.00
N SER A 22 -6.57 -11.14 -8.76
CA SER A 22 -8.02 -10.95 -8.94
C SER A 22 -8.75 -10.88 -7.60
N ALA A 23 -8.49 -11.82 -6.69
CA ALA A 23 -9.15 -11.88 -5.38
C ALA A 23 -8.70 -10.77 -4.42
N LEU A 24 -7.44 -10.34 -4.48
CA LEU A 24 -6.95 -9.22 -3.68
C LEU A 24 -7.45 -7.87 -4.21
N SER A 25 -7.52 -7.72 -5.54
CA SER A 25 -8.06 -6.55 -6.21
C SER A 25 -9.56 -6.41 -5.97
N GLU A 26 -10.32 -7.50 -5.99
CA GLU A 26 -11.75 -7.49 -5.63
C GLU A 26 -11.95 -7.14 -4.15
N GLN A 27 -11.08 -7.64 -3.26
CA GLN A 27 -11.13 -7.27 -1.84
C GLN A 27 -10.81 -5.78 -1.65
N LEU A 28 -9.82 -5.24 -2.34
CA LEU A 28 -9.45 -3.82 -2.30
C LEU A 28 -10.54 -2.91 -2.89
N ASP A 29 -11.17 -3.31 -4.00
CA ASP A 29 -12.28 -2.59 -4.64
C ASP A 29 -13.54 -2.58 -3.76
N SER A 30 -13.69 -3.59 -2.90
CA SER A 30 -14.78 -3.69 -1.91
C SER A 30 -14.55 -2.89 -0.62
N LEU A 31 -13.34 -2.34 -0.41
CA LEU A 31 -13.06 -1.52 0.76
C LEU A 31 -13.73 -0.15 0.63
N SER A 32 -14.21 0.37 1.75
CA SER A 32 -14.75 1.74 1.82
C SER A 32 -13.67 2.82 1.71
N CYS A 33 -12.40 2.43 1.82
CA CYS A 33 -11.24 3.29 1.67
C CYS A 33 -11.09 3.73 0.22
N THR A 34 -10.94 5.03 -0.01
CA THR A 34 -10.61 5.53 -1.34
C THR A 34 -9.14 5.22 -1.67
N HIS A 35 -8.79 5.26 -2.95
CA HIS A 35 -7.39 5.13 -3.38
C HIS A 35 -6.48 6.17 -2.69
N THR A 36 -7.01 7.34 -2.34
CA THR A 36 -6.27 8.37 -1.59
C THR A 36 -5.98 7.92 -0.16
N ASP A 37 -6.96 7.37 0.55
CA ASP A 37 -6.78 6.84 1.91
C ASP A 37 -5.72 5.73 1.95
N ILE A 38 -5.70 4.88 0.93
CA ILE A 38 -4.71 3.80 0.80
C ILE A 38 -3.30 4.37 0.58
N ILE A 39 -3.14 5.38 -0.27
CA ILE A 39 -1.84 6.01 -0.54
C ILE A 39 -1.32 6.72 0.71
N GLU A 40 -2.18 7.44 1.41
CA GLU A 40 -1.81 8.13 2.67
C GLU A 40 -1.38 7.12 3.74
N LEU A 41 -2.16 6.05 3.94
CA LEU A 41 -1.81 4.96 4.85
C LEU A 41 -0.44 4.35 4.56
N LEU A 42 -0.15 4.06 3.29
CA LEU A 42 1.13 3.46 2.88
C LEU A 42 2.30 4.44 3.01
N ALA A 43 2.08 5.73 2.78
CA ALA A 43 3.08 6.76 2.99
C ALA A 43 3.43 6.91 4.48
N GLU A 44 2.42 6.93 5.35
CA GLU A 44 2.61 6.96 6.81
C GLU A 44 3.35 5.71 7.30
N TYR A 45 2.96 4.52 6.81
CA TYR A 45 3.64 3.26 7.12
C TYR A 45 5.13 3.32 6.80
N GLN A 46 5.52 3.76 5.59
CA GLN A 46 6.93 3.83 5.19
C GLN A 46 7.71 4.75 6.13
N VAL A 47 7.22 5.97 6.33
CA VAL A 47 7.86 6.98 7.16
C VAL A 47 8.01 6.52 8.62
N LEU A 48 7.00 5.84 9.17
CA LEU A 48 7.04 5.33 10.54
C LEU A 48 7.94 4.09 10.66
N SER A 49 7.95 3.20 9.67
CA SER A 49 8.79 1.99 9.68
C SER A 49 10.30 2.29 9.59
N GLU A 50 10.66 3.46 9.04
CA GLU A 50 12.05 3.91 8.94
C GLU A 50 12.52 4.69 10.17
N GLN A 51 11.62 5.02 11.11
CA GLN A 51 11.96 5.67 12.37
C GLN A 51 12.38 4.62 13.41
N ASP A 52 13.49 4.84 14.12
CA ASP A 52 13.85 4.12 15.36
C ASP A 52 12.97 4.59 16.54
N ASP A 53 11.65 4.57 16.36
CA ASP A 53 10.66 4.95 17.38
C ASP A 53 9.51 3.93 17.37
N ASP A 54 9.80 2.75 17.93
CA ASP A 54 8.87 1.61 17.97
C ASP A 54 7.56 1.96 18.71
N GLU A 55 7.60 2.78 19.76
CA GLU A 55 6.40 3.16 20.52
C GLU A 55 5.42 3.97 19.66
N LYS A 56 5.94 4.85 18.82
CA LYS A 56 5.16 5.64 17.88
C LYS A 56 4.58 4.77 16.76
N PHE A 57 5.37 3.82 16.24
CA PHE A 57 4.89 2.87 15.25
C PHE A 57 3.77 2.00 15.82
N ASP A 58 3.97 1.41 17.01
CA ASP A 58 2.98 0.57 17.69
C ASP A 58 1.68 1.33 17.95
N THR A 59 1.77 2.56 18.47
CA THR A 59 0.60 3.40 18.73
C THR A 59 -0.21 3.69 17.46
N TRP A 60 0.47 3.97 16.35
CA TRP A 60 -0.19 4.18 15.06
C TRP A 60 -0.80 2.87 14.54
N TYR A 61 -0.10 1.75 14.65
CA TYR A 61 -0.54 0.45 14.17
C TYR A 61 -1.79 -0.06 14.93
N ASP A 62 -1.82 0.11 16.25
CA ASP A 62 -2.97 -0.22 17.10
C ASP A 62 -4.22 0.62 16.80
N ALA A 63 -4.04 1.82 16.24
CA ALA A 63 -5.15 2.70 15.87
C ALA A 63 -5.81 2.34 14.54
N LEU A 64 -5.21 1.44 13.74
CA LEU A 64 -5.69 1.09 12.41
C LEU A 64 -6.95 0.22 12.47
N CYS A 65 -7.87 0.49 11.55
CA CYS A 65 -9.06 -0.34 11.40
C CYS A 65 -8.74 -1.62 10.62
N LYS A 66 -9.66 -2.59 10.67
CA LYS A 66 -9.49 -3.90 10.01
C LYS A 66 -9.21 -3.79 8.50
N GLU A 67 -9.82 -2.80 7.84
CA GLU A 67 -9.64 -2.54 6.41
C GLU A 67 -8.21 -2.05 6.12
N GLN A 68 -7.71 -1.08 6.89
CA GLN A 68 -6.33 -0.56 6.79
C GLN A 68 -5.28 -1.64 7.09
N LEU A 69 -5.50 -2.47 8.11
CA LEU A 69 -4.62 -3.61 8.42
C LEU A 69 -4.56 -4.62 7.27
N THR A 70 -5.68 -4.83 6.57
CA THR A 70 -5.74 -5.72 5.41
C THR A 70 -4.91 -5.16 4.25
N VAL A 71 -4.99 -3.85 4.02
CA VAL A 71 -4.19 -3.13 3.01
C VAL A 71 -2.69 -3.26 3.31
N LEU A 72 -2.26 -3.00 4.55
CA LEU A 72 -0.84 -3.12 4.94
C LEU A 72 -0.31 -4.54 4.74
N LYS A 73 -1.07 -5.55 5.18
CA LYS A 73 -0.67 -6.95 5.00
C LYS A 73 -0.54 -7.33 3.53
N ALA A 74 -1.48 -6.90 2.69
CA ALA A 74 -1.40 -7.13 1.25
C ALA A 74 -0.18 -6.44 0.64
N PHE A 75 0.10 -5.20 1.07
CA PHE A 75 1.28 -4.46 0.65
C PHE A 75 2.59 -5.15 1.02
N GLU A 76 2.75 -5.61 2.27
CA GLU A 76 3.97 -6.30 2.72
C GLU A 76 4.22 -7.60 1.96
N ILE A 77 3.17 -8.39 1.73
CA ILE A 77 3.26 -9.62 0.92
C ILE A 77 3.72 -9.29 -0.50
N MET A 78 3.10 -8.29 -1.14
CA MET A 78 3.50 -7.85 -2.48
C MET A 78 4.94 -7.36 -2.52
N ARG A 79 5.34 -6.51 -1.56
CA ARG A 79 6.70 -5.98 -1.45
C ARG A 79 7.72 -7.11 -1.33
N ALA A 80 7.49 -8.07 -0.44
CA ALA A 80 8.38 -9.22 -0.26
C ALA A 80 8.53 -10.05 -1.53
N HIS A 81 7.46 -10.23 -2.33
CA HIS A 81 7.55 -10.90 -3.63
C HIS A 81 8.43 -10.16 -4.65
N TYR A 82 8.39 -8.81 -4.66
CA TYR A 82 9.21 -8.00 -5.55
C TYR A 82 10.68 -7.93 -5.08
N GLU A 83 10.94 -7.82 -3.77
CA GLU A 83 12.28 -7.78 -3.21
C GLU A 83 13.04 -9.11 -3.35
N GLN A 84 12.33 -10.22 -3.49
CA GLN A 84 12.91 -11.55 -3.75
C GLN A 84 13.05 -11.92 -5.25
N SER A 85 12.62 -11.05 -6.17
CA SER A 85 12.68 -11.28 -7.63
C SER A 85 13.92 -10.69 -8.31
#